data_AF-A0A3D5CZ55-F1
#
_entry.id   AF-A0A3D5CZ55-F1
#
_cell.length_a   1.000
_cell.length_b   1.000
_cell.length_c   1.000
_cell.angle_alpha   90.00
_cell.angle_beta   90.00
_cell.angle_gamma   90.00
#
_symmetry.space_group_name_H-M   'P 1'
#
loop_
_entity.id
_entity.type
_entity.pdbx_description
1 polymer ?
#
loop_
_entity_poly.entity_id
_entity_poly.type
_entity_poly.pdbx_seq_one_letter_code
_entity_poly.pdbx_strand_id
1 'polypeptide(L)'
;MKKIIFLLPLIVSACASVTPHQYTTQQGKMGYTLTCSEFNTTWEQCQSKAGALCSQGYEVDKQLSFKESFPDSGDGIYRPANNHLAVVCKDSAG
;
A
#
# COMPACT_ATOMS: atom_id res chain seq x y z
N MET A 1 -46.85 25.39 4.87
CA MET A 1 -46.05 24.31 4.25
C MET A 1 -44.58 24.54 4.60
N LYS A 2 -44.03 23.76 5.54
CA LYS A 2 -42.64 23.93 6.02
C LYS A 2 -41.75 22.94 5.25
N LYS A 3 -40.95 23.44 4.30
CA LYS A 3 -40.02 22.60 3.52
C LYS A 3 -38.82 22.27 4.41
N ILE A 4 -38.78 21.08 4.97
CA ILE A 4 -37.62 20.57 5.71
C ILE A 4 -36.61 20.12 4.66
N ILE A 5 -35.58 20.95 4.43
CA ILE A 5 -34.44 20.61 3.59
C ILE A 5 -33.53 19.72 4.45
N PHE A 6 -33.55 18.41 4.17
CA PHE A 6 -32.61 17.45 4.75
C PHE A 6 -31.24 17.65 4.11
N LEU A 7 -30.34 18.32 4.80
CA LEU A 7 -28.91 18.36 4.47
C LEU A 7 -28.28 17.03 4.91
N LEU A 8 -28.08 16.12 3.96
CA LEU A 8 -27.36 14.87 4.18
C LEU A 8 -25.85 15.18 4.21
N PRO A 9 -25.11 14.88 5.30
CA PRO A 9 -23.67 15.10 5.32
C PRO A 9 -22.98 14.08 4.43
N LEU A 10 -22.29 14.53 3.38
CA LEU A 10 -21.36 13.71 2.61
C LEU A 10 -20.14 13.42 3.48
N ILE A 11 -20.12 12.26 4.13
CA ILE A 11 -18.94 11.76 4.83
C ILE A 11 -17.99 11.23 3.75
N VAL A 12 -17.10 12.08 3.24
CA VAL A 12 -16.03 11.67 2.32
C VAL A 12 -14.91 11.07 3.18
N SER A 13 -15.00 9.77 3.49
CA SER A 13 -13.86 9.03 4.01
C SER A 13 -12.84 8.85 2.88
N ALA A 14 -11.84 9.71 2.81
CA ALA A 14 -10.67 9.48 1.98
C ALA A 14 -9.90 8.29 2.57
N CYS A 15 -10.25 7.08 2.14
CA CYS A 15 -9.46 5.89 2.47
C CYS A 15 -8.13 6.02 1.73
N ALA A 16 -7.08 6.47 2.41
CA ALA A 16 -5.72 6.33 1.92
C ALA A 16 -5.44 4.83 1.72
N SER A 17 -5.60 4.35 0.48
CA SER A 17 -5.50 2.94 0.15
C SER A 17 -4.14 2.63 -0.45
N VAL A 18 -3.54 1.51 -0.06
CA VAL A 18 -2.33 1.00 -0.70
C VAL A 18 -2.66 0.64 -2.14
N THR A 19 -2.04 1.34 -3.10
CA THR A 19 -2.17 1.06 -4.54
C THR A 19 -1.14 0.01 -4.95
N PRO A 20 -1.55 -1.20 -5.33
CA PRO A 20 -0.63 -2.21 -5.83
C PRO A 20 -0.31 -2.01 -7.31
N HIS A 21 0.91 -2.33 -7.71
CA HIS A 21 1.31 -2.44 -9.11
C HIS A 21 1.77 -3.86 -9.41
N GLN A 22 1.10 -4.52 -10.34
CA GLN A 22 1.42 -5.90 -10.70
C GLN A 22 2.64 -5.95 -11.63
N TYR A 23 3.51 -6.93 -11.44
CA TYR A 23 4.60 -7.25 -12.35
C TYR A 23 4.73 -8.77 -12.53
N THR A 24 5.47 -9.17 -13.56
CA THR A 24 5.82 -10.58 -13.80
C THR A 24 7.32 -10.75 -13.57
N THR A 25 7.73 -11.73 -12.78
CA THR A 25 9.15 -12.02 -12.54
C THR A 25 9.79 -12.62 -13.79
N GLN A 26 11.13 -12.66 -13.83
CA GLN A 26 11.86 -13.32 -14.92
C GLN A 26 11.55 -14.83 -15.04
N GLN A 27 11.14 -15.45 -13.94
CA GLN A 27 10.70 -16.85 -13.88
C GLN A 27 9.21 -17.03 -14.24
N GLY A 28 8.52 -15.98 -14.69
CA GLY A 28 7.11 -16.04 -15.08
C GLY A 28 6.11 -16.00 -13.93
N LYS A 29 6.55 -15.72 -12.70
CA LYS A 29 5.65 -15.64 -11.54
C LYS A 29 4.99 -14.28 -11.44
N MET A 30 3.78 -14.23 -10.89
CA MET A 30 3.08 -12.99 -10.60
C MET A 30 3.64 -12.34 -9.33
N GLY A 31 3.86 -11.02 -9.35
CA GLY A 31 4.26 -10.23 -8.20
C GLY A 31 3.57 -8.88 -8.13
N TYR A 32 3.70 -8.21 -6.99
CA TYR A 32 3.15 -6.88 -6.74
C TYR A 32 4.19 -5.98 -6.06
N THR A 33 4.27 -4.73 -6.49
CA THR A 33 4.92 -3.66 -5.72
C THR A 33 3.87 -2.78 -5.06
N LEU A 34 4.10 -2.41 -3.80
CA LEU A 34 3.21 -1.63 -2.97
C LEU A 34 4.02 -0.54 -2.26
N THR A 35 3.49 0.67 -2.18
CA THR A 35 4.12 1.78 -1.45
C THR A 35 3.29 2.14 -0.23
N CYS A 36 3.94 2.18 0.93
CA CYS A 36 3.35 2.48 2.22
C CYS A 36 4.08 3.62 2.92
N SER A 37 3.39 4.64 3.41
CA SER A 37 4.01 5.76 4.14
C SER A 37 3.57 5.79 5.59
N GLU A 38 4.46 6.22 6.49
CA GLU A 38 4.20 6.26 7.93
C GLU A 38 2.95 7.08 8.31
N PHE A 39 2.48 8.00 7.45
CA PHE A 39 1.28 8.80 7.69
C PHE A 39 -0.01 8.29 7.02
N ASN A 40 0.07 7.64 5.87
CA ASN A 40 -1.13 7.27 5.11
C ASN A 40 -1.42 5.77 5.14
N THR A 41 -0.37 4.95 5.10
CA THR A 41 -0.48 3.51 4.94
C THR A 41 0.68 2.83 5.66
N THR A 42 0.38 2.20 6.79
CA THR A 42 1.35 1.46 7.62
C THR A 42 1.96 0.28 6.87
N TRP A 43 3.10 -0.20 7.34
CA TRP A 43 3.76 -1.38 6.77
C TRP A 43 2.87 -2.63 6.86
N GLU A 44 2.14 -2.78 7.96
CA GLU A 44 1.18 -3.86 8.19
C GLU A 44 0.05 -3.82 7.16
N GLN A 45 -0.41 -2.63 6.75
CA GLN A 45 -1.41 -2.49 5.69
C GLN A 45 -0.85 -2.91 4.32
N CYS A 46 0.43 -2.64 4.02
CA CYS A 46 1.08 -3.17 2.81
C CYS A 46 1.11 -4.70 2.81
N GLN A 47 1.52 -5.31 3.92
CA GLN A 47 1.58 -6.76 4.07
C GLN A 47 0.18 -7.39 4.00
N SER A 48 -0.81 -6.79 4.65
CA SER A 48 -2.20 -7.23 4.58
C SER A 48 -2.75 -7.14 3.16
N LYS A 49 -2.48 -6.04 2.44
CA LYS A 49 -2.89 -5.88 1.03
C LYS A 49 -2.20 -6.90 0.13
N ALA A 50 -0.91 -7.15 0.32
CA ALA A 50 -0.17 -8.18 -0.39
C ALA A 50 -0.76 -9.59 -0.14
N GLY A 51 -1.10 -9.91 1.11
CA GLY A 51 -1.77 -11.17 1.47
C GLY A 51 -3.16 -11.30 0.85
N ALA A 52 -3.91 -10.21 0.73
CA ALA A 52 -5.21 -10.21 0.05
C ALA A 52 -5.09 -10.39 -1.48
N LEU A 53 -3.97 -9.94 -2.09
CA LEU A 53 -3.70 -10.10 -3.52
C LEU A 53 -3.16 -11.50 -3.84
N CYS A 54 -2.24 -12.01 -3.03
CA CYS A 54 -1.67 -13.34 -3.17
C CYS A 54 -2.39 -14.31 -2.22
N SER A 55 -3.52 -14.87 -2.63
CA SER A 55 -4.39 -15.73 -1.80
C SER A 55 -3.70 -16.98 -1.22
N GLN A 56 -2.64 -17.47 -1.87
CA GLN A 56 -1.82 -18.61 -1.41
C GLN A 56 -0.61 -18.19 -0.56
N GLY A 57 -0.56 -16.92 -0.19
CA GLY A 57 0.61 -16.30 0.41
C GLY A 57 1.61 -15.80 -0.61
N TYR A 58 2.63 -15.12 -0.11
CA TYR A 58 3.64 -14.45 -0.91
C TYR A 58 5.03 -14.60 -0.28
N GLU A 59 6.05 -14.31 -1.06
CA GLU A 59 7.43 -14.13 -0.61
C GLU A 59 7.85 -12.68 -0.84
N VAL A 60 8.53 -12.08 0.13
CA VAL A 60 9.05 -10.72 -0.01
C VAL A 60 10.28 -10.76 -0.90
N ASP A 61 10.25 -10.00 -2.00
CA ASP A 61 11.41 -9.73 -2.82
C ASP A 61 12.27 -8.68 -2.11
N LYS A 62 13.30 -9.16 -1.39
CA LYS A 62 14.22 -8.30 -0.63
C LYS A 62 15.12 -7.44 -1.52
N GLN A 63 15.25 -7.75 -2.81
CA GLN A 63 16.07 -6.96 -3.72
C GLN A 63 15.29 -5.77 -4.27
N LEU A 64 13.98 -5.94 -4.46
CA LEU A 64 13.08 -4.87 -4.93
C LEU A 64 12.38 -4.11 -3.79
N SER A 65 12.35 -4.66 -2.59
CA SER A 65 11.81 -3.97 -1.41
C SER A 65 12.86 -3.03 -0.80
N PHE A 66 12.49 -1.78 -0.54
CA PHE A 66 13.39 -0.80 0.06
C PHE A 66 12.64 0.26 0.87
N LYS A 67 13.35 0.89 1.80
CA LYS A 67 12.87 2.06 2.54
C LYS A 67 13.46 3.33 1.91
N GLU A 68 12.61 4.22 1.47
CA GLU A 68 12.96 5.56 1.02
C GLU A 68 12.86 6.51 2.21
N SER A 69 14.02 6.96 2.70
CA SER A 69 14.12 7.92 3.81
C SER A 69 14.56 9.30 3.31
N PHE A 70 14.01 10.34 3.92
CA PHE A 70 14.37 11.73 3.62
C PHE A 70 15.16 12.31 4.80
N PRO A 71 16.34 12.91 4.57
CA PRO A 71 17.07 13.58 5.63
C PRO A 71 16.27 14.78 6.12
N ASP A 72 16.36 15.05 7.42
CA ASP A 72 15.78 16.24 8.01
C ASP A 72 16.58 17.48 7.54
N SER A 73 15.90 18.39 6.86
CA SER A 73 16.46 19.66 6.37
C SER A 73 16.52 20.74 7.44
N GLY A 74 15.91 20.54 8.62
CA GLY A 74 15.85 21.55 9.68
C GLY A 74 14.96 22.76 9.35
N ASP A 75 14.11 22.65 8.33
CA ASP A 75 13.15 23.69 7.89
C ASP A 75 11.80 23.63 8.64
N GLY A 76 11.65 22.69 9.57
CA GLY A 76 10.42 22.44 10.31
C GLY A 76 9.39 21.60 9.56
N ILE A 77 9.71 21.08 8.38
CA ILE A 77 8.85 20.20 7.58
C ILE A 77 9.35 18.76 7.70
N TYR A 78 8.64 17.95 8.47
CA TYR A 78 8.92 16.51 8.56
C TYR A 78 8.30 15.76 7.38
N ARG A 79 9.13 15.09 6.57
CA ARG A 79 8.69 14.19 5.51
C ARG A 79 8.85 12.73 5.98
N PRO A 80 7.75 11.97 6.13
CA PRO A 80 7.83 10.58 6.58
C PRO A 80 8.52 9.71 5.52
N ALA A 81 9.11 8.61 5.98
CA ALA A 81 9.65 7.63 5.06
C ALA A 81 8.55 6.89 4.28
N ASN A 82 8.88 6.47 3.07
CA ASN A 82 8.08 5.51 2.32
C ASN A 82 8.74 4.14 2.40
N ASN A 83 7.93 3.11 2.59
CA ASN A 83 8.34 1.71 2.51
C ASN A 83 7.78 1.15 1.21
N HIS A 84 8.66 0.71 0.32
CA HIS A 84 8.32 0.03 -0.91
C HIS A 84 8.45 -1.47 -0.67
N LEU A 85 7.32 -2.17 -0.72
CA LEU A 85 7.21 -3.62 -0.57
C LEU A 85 7.06 -4.24 -1.95
N ALA A 86 7.95 -5.14 -2.31
CA ALA A 86 7.82 -6.01 -3.48
C ALA A 86 7.58 -7.44 -3.02
N VAL A 87 6.60 -8.11 -3.61
CA VAL A 87 6.25 -9.50 -3.29
C VAL A 87 6.06 -10.33 -4.54
N VAL A 88 6.39 -11.61 -4.45
CA VAL A 88 6.09 -12.62 -5.47
C VAL A 88 5.03 -13.56 -4.89
N CYS A 89 3.91 -13.74 -5.58
CA CYS A 89 2.87 -14.65 -5.13
C CYS A 89 3.37 -16.10 -5.21
N LYS A 90 2.97 -16.91 -4.23
CA LYS A 90 3.19 -18.36 -4.27
C LYS A 90 2.16 -18.97 -5.22
N ASP A 91 2.60 -19.94 -6.01
CA ASP A 91 1.70 -20.74 -6.83
C ASP A 91 0.84 -21.62 -5.92
N SER A 92 -0.43 -21.83 -6.28
CA SER A 92 -1.22 -22.88 -5.63
C SER A 92 -0.52 -24.19 -5.97
N ALA A 93 0.12 -24.84 -4.99
CA ALA A 93 0.51 -26.23 -5.15
C ALA A 93 -0.80 -27.00 -5.42
N GLY A 94 -0.97 -27.44 -6.67
CA GLY A 94 -2.15 -28.17 -7.12
C GLY A 94 -2.30 -29.52 -6.44
#